data_AF-A0A6G6FBB6-F1
#
_entry.id   AF-A0A6G6FBB6-F1
#
_cell.length_a   1.000
_cell.length_b   1.000
_cell.length_c   1.000
_cell.angle_alpha   90.00
_cell.angle_beta   90.00
_cell.angle_gamma   90.00
#
_symmetry.space_group_name_H-M   'P 1'
#
loop_
_entity.id
_entity.type
_entity.pdbx_description
1 polymer ?
#
loop_
_entity_poly.entity_id
_entity_poly.type
_entity_poly.pdbx_seq_one_letter_code
_entity_poly.pdbx_strand_id
1 'polypeptide(L)'
;MQNNPQMMFTANGGEAASDTEGTFTGMLSLRGRENPLTLTVTLNKVADYPFGHKKQTVGIFARGSVLRSNFGMDCGVAKSASPPFGSRGGAGSGT
;
A
#
# COMPACT_ATOMS: atom_id res chain seq x y z
N MET A 1 -1.54 23.56 9.47
CA MET A 1 -1.38 22.42 8.53
C MET A 1 -0.33 21.50 9.12
N GLN A 2 -0.66 20.24 9.43
CA GLN A 2 0.33 19.30 9.99
C GLN A 2 1.11 18.66 8.83
N ASN A 3 2.42 18.91 8.78
CA ASN A 3 3.31 18.38 7.76
C ASN A 3 3.74 16.96 8.18
N ASN A 4 3.33 15.94 7.42
CA ASN A 4 3.64 14.53 7.69
C ASN A 4 4.53 13.96 6.56
N PRO A 5 5.81 14.37 6.46
CA PRO A 5 6.68 14.00 5.35
C PRO A 5 7.21 12.56 5.43
N GLN A 6 7.09 11.92 6.60
CA GLN A 6 7.57 10.56 6.82
C GLN A 6 6.51 9.53 6.39
N MET A 7 7.01 8.45 5.78
CA MET A 7 6.29 7.20 5.59
C MET A 7 6.93 6.17 6.53
N MET A 8 6.14 5.53 7.38
CA MET A 8 6.64 4.57 8.37
C MET A 8 5.84 3.27 8.30
N PHE A 9 6.54 2.17 8.10
CA PHE A 9 5.97 0.83 8.22
C PHE A 9 6.46 0.19 9.52
N THR A 10 5.54 -0.24 10.37
CA THR A 10 5.82 -0.93 11.63
C THR A 10 5.29 -2.35 11.53
N ALA A 11 6.20 -3.32 11.44
CA ALA A 11 5.84 -4.73 11.45
C ALA A 11 5.33 -5.14 12.85
N ASN A 12 4.26 -5.93 12.90
CA ASN A 12 3.75 -6.52 14.14
C ASN A 12 3.84 -8.05 14.13
N GLY A 13 4.17 -8.67 12.99
CA GLY A 13 4.39 -10.10 12.87
C GLY A 13 5.04 -10.46 11.54
N GLY A 14 5.55 -11.69 11.48
CA GLY A 14 6.06 -12.27 10.25
C GLY A 14 5.86 -13.78 10.22
N GLU A 15 5.62 -14.30 9.03
CA GLU A 15 5.42 -15.73 8.78
C GLU A 15 6.44 -16.19 7.74
N ALA A 16 7.25 -17.18 8.10
CA ALA A 16 8.17 -17.82 7.17
C ALA A 16 7.38 -18.78 6.27
N ALA A 17 7.52 -18.61 4.95
CA ALA A 17 6.99 -19.54 3.95
C ALA A 17 8.03 -20.60 3.56
N SER A 18 9.31 -20.25 3.60
CA SER A 18 10.46 -21.14 3.40
C SER A 18 11.70 -20.59 4.12
N ASP A 19 12.86 -21.23 3.92
CA ASP A 19 14.14 -20.74 4.45
C ASP A 19 14.54 -19.36 3.91
N THR A 20 14.00 -18.95 2.77
CA THR A 20 14.35 -17.68 2.11
C THR A 20 13.16 -16.81 1.75
N GLU A 21 11.94 -17.25 2.01
CA GLU A 21 10.73 -16.50 1.68
C GLU A 21 9.80 -16.38 2.89
N GLY A 22 9.08 -15.27 2.97
CA GLY A 22 8.10 -15.06 4.01
C GLY A 22 7.27 -13.81 3.79
N THR A 23 6.44 -13.50 4.77
CA THR A 23 5.63 -12.29 4.80
C THR A 23 5.83 -11.54 6.10
N PHE A 24 5.78 -10.20 6.04
CA PHE A 24 5.63 -9.35 7.22
C PHE A 24 4.30 -8.64 7.17
N THR A 25 3.55 -8.74 8.26
CA THR A 25 2.32 -7.98 8.48
C THR A 25 2.64 -6.80 9.39
N GLY A 26 1.93 -5.70 9.17
CA GLY A 26 2.15 -4.49 9.95
C GLY A 26 1.25 -3.34 9.53
N MET A 27 1.55 -2.18 10.08
CA MET A 27 0.83 -0.95 9.80
C MET A 27 1.71 0.02 9.02
N LEU A 28 1.17 0.55 7.93
CA LEU A 28 1.77 1.64 7.17
C LEU A 28 1.12 2.96 7.59
N SER A 29 1.92 3.85 8.17
CA SER A 29 1.58 5.25 8.39
C SER A 29 2.08 6.10 7.24
N LEU A 30 1.14 6.81 6.59
CA LEU A 30 1.43 7.70 5.46
C LEU A 30 0.48 8.90 5.49
N ARG A 31 1.04 10.11 5.44
CA ARG A 31 0.30 11.39 5.53
C ARG A 31 -0.59 11.52 6.78
N GLY A 32 -0.25 10.83 7.87
CA GLY A 32 -1.02 10.84 9.12
C GLY A 32 -2.21 9.87 9.15
N ARG A 33 -2.35 8.99 8.15
CA ARG A 33 -3.30 7.87 8.16
C ARG A 33 -2.55 6.56 8.27
N GLU A 34 -3.11 5.63 9.01
CA GLU A 34 -2.51 4.33 9.28
C GLU A 34 -3.41 3.22 8.74
N ASN A 35 -2.86 2.36 7.88
CA ASN A 35 -3.60 1.23 7.30
C ASN A 35 -2.74 -0.04 7.35
N PRO A 36 -3.35 -1.23 7.50
CA PRO A 36 -2.64 -2.50 7.42
C PRO A 36 -1.95 -2.69 6.06
N LEU A 37 -0.75 -3.26 6.08
CA LEU A 37 -0.01 -3.68 4.88
C LEU A 37 0.72 -4.99 5.16
N THR A 38 0.63 -5.91 4.21
CA THR A 38 1.45 -7.12 4.16
C THR A 38 2.53 -6.96 3.10
N LEU A 39 3.77 -7.21 3.49
CA LEU A 39 4.93 -7.25 2.59
C LEU A 39 5.33 -8.70 2.35
N THR A 40 5.49 -9.06 1.09
CA THR A 40 6.18 -10.29 0.69
C THR A 40 7.68 -10.03 0.71
N VAL A 41 8.45 -10.93 1.34
CA VAL A 41 9.89 -10.75 1.53
C VAL A 41 10.66 -11.97 1.06
N THR A 42 11.75 -11.71 0.34
CA THR A 42 12.75 -12.69 -0.05
C THR A 42 14.08 -12.33 0.60
N LEU A 43 14.69 -13.31 1.27
CA LEU A 43 16.05 -13.26 1.75
C LEU A 43 17.00 -13.55 0.58
N ASN A 44 17.74 -12.53 0.15
CA ASN A 44 18.67 -12.68 -0.97
C ASN A 44 20.02 -13.24 -0.53
N LYS A 45 20.57 -12.71 0.57
CA LYS A 45 21.89 -13.13 1.07
C LYS A 45 22.10 -12.81 2.54
N VAL A 46 22.73 -13.74 3.26
CA VAL A 46 23.33 -13.52 4.58
C VAL A 46 24.82 -13.81 4.46
N ALA A 47 25.66 -12.81 4.71
CA ALA A 47 27.12 -12.98 4.66
C ALA A 47 27.83 -11.85 5.43
N ASP A 48 29.08 -12.09 5.81
CA ASP A 48 29.94 -11.02 6.28
C ASP A 48 30.22 -10.02 5.16
N TYR A 49 30.12 -8.74 5.49
CA TYR A 49 30.35 -7.69 4.51
C TYR A 49 31.85 -7.68 4.11
N PRO A 50 32.18 -7.75 2.82
CA PRO A 50 33.54 -8.09 2.37
C PRO A 50 34.59 -6.98 2.59
N PHE A 51 34.16 -5.78 2.98
CA PHE A 51 35.02 -4.64 3.28
C PHE A 51 34.45 -3.80 4.42
N GLY A 52 35.18 -2.78 4.89
CA GLY A 52 34.71 -1.90 5.96
C GLY A 52 34.51 -2.63 7.29
N HIS A 53 33.27 -2.66 7.79
CA HIS A 53 32.96 -3.14 9.13
C HIS A 53 33.06 -4.66 9.32
N LYS A 54 33.12 -5.47 8.26
CA LYS A 54 33.27 -6.95 8.30
C LYS A 54 32.24 -7.71 9.15
N LYS A 55 31.16 -7.06 9.57
CA LYS A 55 30.02 -7.67 10.28
C LYS A 55 29.08 -8.40 9.32
N GLN A 56 28.41 -9.43 9.83
CA GLN A 56 27.31 -10.11 9.14
C GLN A 56 26.24 -9.11 8.72
N THR A 57 25.83 -9.21 7.45
CA THR A 57 24.85 -8.35 6.81
C THR A 57 23.80 -9.21 6.13
N VAL A 58 22.56 -8.73 6.19
CA VAL A 58 21.39 -9.40 5.60
C VAL A 58 20.84 -8.52 4.50
N GLY A 59 20.74 -9.07 3.28
CA GLY A 59 20.11 -8.43 2.14
C GLY A 59 18.74 -9.04 1.87
N ILE A 60 17.70 -8.20 1.85
CA ILE A 60 16.33 -8.62 1.58
C ILE A 60 15.74 -7.85 0.39
N PHE A 61 14.76 -8.46 -0.28
CA PHE A 61 13.85 -7.80 -1.20
C PHE A 61 12.44 -7.86 -0.60
N ALA A 62 11.79 -6.71 -0.44
CA ALA A 62 10.42 -6.62 0.07
C ALA A 62 9.51 -5.95 -0.95
N ARG A 63 8.33 -6.53 -1.18
CA ARG A 63 7.34 -6.01 -2.12
C ARG A 63 5.95 -5.96 -1.49
N GLY A 64 5.27 -4.85 -1.71
CA GLY A 64 3.87 -4.62 -1.32
C GLY A 64 3.18 -3.66 -2.29
N SER A 65 1.88 -3.48 -2.15
CA SER A 65 1.08 -2.55 -2.95
C SER A 65 -0.02 -1.94 -2.11
N VAL A 66 -0.31 -0.66 -2.33
CA VAL A 66 -1.32 0.08 -1.57
C VAL A 66 -2.18 0.93 -2.49
N LEU A 67 -3.43 1.13 -2.10
CA LEU A 67 -4.31 2.09 -2.76
C LEU A 67 -4.09 3.48 -2.17
N ARG A 68 -3.75 4.44 -3.02
CA ARG A 68 -3.53 5.84 -2.64
C ARG A 68 -4.77 6.46 -1.96
N SER A 69 -5.97 6.08 -2.39
CA SER A 69 -7.24 6.53 -1.80
C SER A 69 -7.39 6.17 -0.31
N ASN A 70 -6.83 5.05 0.15
CA ASN A 70 -6.87 4.66 1.57
C ASN A 70 -6.13 5.67 2.47
N PHE A 71 -5.22 6.45 1.87
CA PHE A 71 -4.44 7.48 2.53
C PHE A 71 -4.92 8.90 2.17
N GLY A 72 -6.14 9.05 1.64
CA GLY A 72 -6.72 10.34 1.28
C GLY A 72 -6.03 11.01 0.08
N MET A 73 -5.42 10.21 -0.80
CA MET A 73 -4.85 10.66 -2.07
C MET A 73 -5.78 10.25 -3.22
N ASP A 74 -6.86 11.00 -3.38
CA ASP A 74 -7.76 10.85 -4.52
C ASP A 74 -7.18 11.57 -5.74
N CYS A 75 -7.26 10.93 -6.92
CA CYS A 75 -6.97 11.62 -8.18
C CYS A 75 -8.12 12.59 -8.49
N GLY A 76 -7.78 13.77 -9.05
CA GLY A 76 -8.65 14.93 -9.27
C GLY A 76 -9.80 14.78 -10.28
N VAL A 77 -10.56 13.71 -10.20
CA VAL A 77 -11.96 13.67 -10.64
C VAL A 77 -12.73 13.23 -9.42
N ALA A 78 -13.45 14.16 -8.79
CA ALA A 78 -14.48 13.80 -7.84
C ALA A 78 -15.31 12.68 -8.48
N LYS A 79 -15.67 11.63 -7.75
CA LYS A 79 -16.81 10.80 -8.17
C LYS A 79 -18.01 11.74 -8.24
N SER A 80 -18.20 12.42 -9.35
CA SER A 80 -19.50 12.88 -9.76
C SER A 80 -20.27 11.58 -9.93
N ALA A 81 -21.10 11.25 -8.95
CA ALA A 81 -22.17 10.31 -9.16
C ALA A 81 -22.85 10.74 -10.46
N SER A 82 -22.68 9.95 -11.52
CA SER A 82 -23.48 10.12 -12.71
C SER A 82 -24.92 9.87 -12.22
N PRO A 83 -25.84 10.83 -12.35
CA PRO A 83 -27.21 10.57 -11.98
C PRO A 83 -27.70 9.35 -12.78
N PRO A 84 -28.54 8.46 -12.20
CA PRO A 84 -29.13 7.40 -12.97
C PRO A 84 -29.82 8.04 -14.18
N PHE A 85 -29.54 7.52 -15.37
CA PHE A 85 -30.14 7.99 -16.61
C PHE A 85 -31.66 8.00 -16.40
N GLY A 86 -32.21 9.19 -16.19
CA GLY A 86 -33.61 9.39 -15.85
C GLY A 86 -34.47 8.83 -16.96
N SER A 87 -35.45 8.01 -16.56
CA SER A 87 -36.53 7.53 -17.41
C SER A 87 -37.16 8.70 -18.16
N ARG A 88 -37.00 8.74 -19.48
CA ARG A 88 -37.76 9.65 -20.33
C ARG A 88 -39.15 9.05 -20.56
N GLY A 89 -39.98 9.12 -19.52
CA GLY A 89 -41.42 9.02 -19.65
C GLY A 89 -41.95 10.35 -20.19
N GLY A 90 -42.54 10.32 -21.38
CA GLY A 90 -43.21 11.46 -22.00
C GLY A 90 -44.33 10.95 -22.89
N ALA A 91 -45.51 10.77 -22.30
CA ALA A 91 -46.77 10.65 -23.02
C ALA A 91 -47.13 12.01 -23.64
N GLY A 92 -47.72 12.01 -24.84
CA GLY A 92 -48.24 13.22 -25.48
C GLY A 92 -48.77 12.99 -26.90
N SER A 93 -50.06 12.66 -26.96
CA SER A 93 -50.95 12.62 -28.14
C SER A 93 -50.91 13.89 -29.02
N GLY A 94 -51.08 13.75 -30.34
CA GLY A 94 -51.40 14.88 -31.22
C GLY A 94 -51.38 14.54 -32.72
N THR A 95 -52.59 14.31 -33.26
CA THR A 95 -53.04 14.18 -34.67
C THR A 95 -52.58 12.98 -35.49
#